data_AF-A0A0J6FX21-F1
#
_entry.id   AF-A0A0J6FX21-F1
#
_cell.length_a   1.000
_cell.length_b   1.000
_cell.length_c   1.000
_cell.angle_alpha   90.00
_cell.angle_beta   90.00
_cell.angle_gamma   90.00
#
_symmetry.space_group_name_H-M   'P 1'
#
loop_
_entity.id
_entity.type
_entity.pdbx_description
1 polymer ?
#
loop_
_entity_poly.entity_id
_entity_poly.type
_entity_poly.pdbx_seq_one_letter_code
_entity_poly.pdbx_strand_id
1 'polypeptide(L)'
;MSTLSDAQAYDVYASIVQVKGNDAAHDALARPSERVVLGLRQENSTFAAMQDRAHPATLANDNPATPRVNEAHAGTGVYNDRLVVLWKDANGTRHVQVAQHANTEPTAQYDHHAGNTGQRPLAGGGVENRRFAPSPGYESIVRPRKIEGDDVNADGIRDLGRLRDGTIEMEQGMHPNPLQRGAVDVALRPSQAAVAAGRGAVQRDTNADGWFDQADVNGVQDLNNTFKIHRGSSGSTDSAGCQTIHPAEYNEFIGAVRGNPAQTRWQYVLTTTTPGPAREQQRDQGQPREGAQPGPAEHGGRPPQQPLRPDGRPAEPARDPHRRAEAEPAQRLPDPLLTQAGTLVGQLDARLGRASDGTSDRMTASLAHLAKANGLERIDQVLLSEQTARVPAGATVFVVQSEPRNPAYLRAGMSTDVAINTPVEQSLAQMQALDARTMAQSQAQEQVLAQQDAARQRGLA
;
A
#
# COMPACT_ATOMS: atom_id res chain seq x y z
N MET A 1 -13.03 -13.95 10.53
CA MET A 1 -11.57 -13.78 10.64
C MET A 1 -11.26 -13.36 12.07
N SER A 2 -10.33 -14.03 12.75
CA SER A 2 -9.91 -13.65 14.12
C SER A 2 -9.09 -12.36 14.06
N THR A 3 -9.53 -11.30 14.73
CA THR A 3 -8.73 -10.07 14.92
C THR A 3 -7.49 -10.41 15.76
N LEU A 4 -6.35 -9.77 15.47
CA LEU A 4 -5.15 -9.92 16.30
C LEU A 4 -5.45 -9.41 17.72
N SER A 5 -4.88 -10.06 18.74
CA SER A 5 -4.85 -9.48 20.09
C SER A 5 -3.90 -8.28 20.15
N ASP A 6 -4.10 -7.37 21.11
CA ASP A 6 -3.24 -6.20 21.31
C ASP A 6 -1.77 -6.56 21.50
N ALA A 7 -1.48 -7.67 22.18
CA ALA A 7 -0.11 -8.15 22.35
C ALA A 7 0.52 -8.58 21.01
N GLN A 8 -0.24 -9.29 20.16
CA GLN A 8 0.23 -9.70 18.83
C GLN A 8 0.39 -8.50 17.90
N ALA A 9 -0.53 -7.54 17.94
CA ALA A 9 -0.46 -6.30 17.18
C ALA A 9 0.73 -5.45 17.62
N TYR A 10 0.96 -5.34 18.93
CA TYR A 10 2.12 -4.63 19.49
C TYR A 10 3.41 -5.23 18.95
N ASP A 11 3.56 -6.56 18.99
CA ASP A 11 4.79 -7.22 18.52
C ASP A 11 5.06 -6.97 17.03
N VAL A 12 4.01 -6.81 16.19
CA VAL A 12 4.17 -6.41 14.78
C VAL A 12 4.77 -5.02 14.67
N TYR A 13 4.10 -4.04 15.27
CA TYR A 13 4.46 -2.65 15.07
C TYR A 13 5.76 -2.30 15.81
N ALA A 14 5.99 -2.94 16.96
CA ALA A 14 7.25 -2.86 17.68
C ALA A 14 8.43 -3.37 16.83
N SER A 15 8.28 -4.45 16.07
CA SER A 15 9.38 -4.93 15.21
C SER A 15 9.71 -3.94 14.09
N ILE A 16 8.71 -3.24 13.54
CA ILE A 16 8.95 -2.18 12.56
C ILE A 16 9.71 -1.03 13.21
N VAL A 17 9.31 -0.60 14.41
CA VAL A 17 10.04 0.42 15.18
C VAL A 17 11.48 -0.02 15.47
N GLN A 18 11.74 -1.30 15.77
CA GLN A 18 13.11 -1.80 16.01
C GLN A 18 14.00 -1.79 14.77
N VAL A 19 13.42 -1.87 13.56
CA VAL A 19 14.17 -1.88 12.30
C VAL A 19 14.33 -0.46 11.73
N LYS A 20 13.31 0.39 11.90
CA LYS A 20 13.22 1.72 11.25
C LYS A 20 13.47 2.88 12.22
N GLY A 21 13.33 2.61 13.51
CA GLY A 21 13.58 3.57 14.57
C GLY A 21 15.07 3.81 14.81
N ASN A 22 15.37 4.91 15.48
CA ASN A 22 16.69 5.15 16.06
C ASN A 22 16.74 4.69 17.53
N ASP A 23 17.90 4.84 18.17
CA ASP A 23 18.09 4.47 19.57
C ASP A 23 17.09 5.13 20.52
N ALA A 24 16.72 6.40 20.29
CA ALA A 24 15.73 7.08 21.12
C ALA A 24 14.33 6.43 21.02
N ALA A 25 13.94 5.96 19.84
CA ALA A 25 12.70 5.22 19.64
C ALA A 25 12.74 3.85 20.33
N HIS A 26 13.88 3.15 20.26
CA HIS A 26 14.08 1.87 20.93
C HIS A 26 14.02 2.02 22.46
N ASP A 27 14.68 3.04 23.01
CA ASP A 27 14.67 3.37 24.44
C ASP A 27 13.29 3.76 24.93
N ALA A 28 12.53 4.54 24.15
CA ALA A 28 11.15 4.88 24.46
C ALA A 28 10.25 3.63 24.45
N LEU A 29 10.42 2.73 23.46
CA LEU A 29 9.66 1.49 23.38
C LEU A 29 10.01 0.51 24.52
N ALA A 30 11.24 0.56 25.04
CA ALA A 30 11.69 -0.27 26.15
C ALA A 30 11.07 0.18 27.49
N ARG A 31 10.90 1.49 27.70
CA ARG A 31 10.45 2.07 28.97
C ARG A 31 8.95 1.83 29.24
N PRO A 32 8.59 1.35 30.45
CA PRO A 32 7.19 1.21 30.83
C PRO A 32 6.49 2.55 30.79
N SER A 33 5.25 2.55 30.34
CA SER A 33 4.41 3.74 30.19
C SER A 33 4.96 4.81 29.24
N GLU A 34 5.96 4.54 28.40
CA GLU A 34 6.29 5.43 27.29
C GLU A 34 5.55 5.03 26.02
N ARG A 35 5.09 6.05 25.29
CA ARG A 35 4.34 5.93 24.05
C ARG A 35 5.27 6.29 22.89
N VAL A 36 5.30 5.43 21.88
CA VAL A 36 5.96 5.68 20.60
C VAL A 36 4.89 5.78 19.52
N VAL A 37 5.04 6.73 18.60
CA VAL A 37 4.15 6.88 17.44
C VAL A 37 4.84 6.28 16.22
N LEU A 38 4.16 5.41 15.50
CA LEU A 38 4.62 4.80 14.25
C LEU A 38 3.69 5.26 13.11
N GLY A 39 4.27 5.84 12.06
CA GLY A 39 3.62 6.19 10.81
C GLY A 39 4.00 5.22 9.72
N LEU A 40 2.97 4.71 9.05
CA LEU A 40 3.08 3.73 7.98
C LEU A 40 2.50 4.38 6.73
N ARG A 41 3.41 4.89 5.90
CA ARG A 41 3.08 5.60 4.68
C ARG A 41 2.88 4.64 3.52
N GLN A 42 1.78 4.83 2.82
CA GLN A 42 1.61 4.41 1.46
C GLN A 42 1.94 5.58 0.54
N GLU A 43 2.81 5.35 -0.44
CA GLU A 43 3.13 6.37 -1.44
C GLU A 43 1.92 6.61 -2.35
N ASN A 44 1.46 7.86 -2.37
CA ASN A 44 0.38 8.31 -3.22
C ASN A 44 0.81 9.58 -3.95
N SER A 45 0.33 9.74 -5.18
CA SER A 45 0.45 11.02 -5.88
C SER A 45 -0.29 12.11 -5.09
N THR A 46 0.26 13.33 -5.05
CA THR A 46 -0.39 14.50 -4.43
C THR A 46 -1.73 14.87 -5.06
N PHE A 47 -2.00 14.40 -6.30
CA PHE A 47 -3.26 14.55 -7.01
C PHE A 47 -4.37 13.66 -6.46
N ALA A 48 -4.02 12.63 -5.69
CA ALA A 48 -4.97 11.66 -5.18
C ALA A 48 -6.05 12.34 -4.34
N ALA A 49 -7.26 11.84 -4.48
CA ALA A 49 -8.44 12.28 -3.76
C ALA A 49 -9.26 11.07 -3.34
N MET A 50 -9.95 11.19 -2.21
CA MET A 50 -10.91 10.16 -1.79
C MET A 50 -12.01 10.02 -2.84
N GLN A 51 -12.34 8.78 -3.18
CA GLN A 51 -13.40 8.48 -4.15
C GLN A 51 -14.78 8.36 -3.49
N ASP A 52 -14.85 8.08 -2.19
CA ASP A 52 -16.06 8.14 -1.39
C ASP A 52 -15.73 8.65 0.03
N ARG A 53 -16.58 9.54 0.57
CA ARG A 53 -16.49 10.04 1.95
C ARG A 53 -16.81 8.95 2.99
N ALA A 54 -17.64 7.99 2.64
CA ALA A 54 -17.99 6.86 3.51
C ALA A 54 -16.91 5.77 3.51
N HIS A 55 -16.10 5.71 2.46
CA HIS A 55 -15.06 4.70 2.28
C HIS A 55 -13.72 5.37 1.92
N PRO A 56 -13.08 6.04 2.89
CA PRO A 56 -11.82 6.78 2.68
C PRO A 56 -10.65 5.91 2.17
N ALA A 57 -10.77 4.58 2.27
CA ALA A 57 -9.77 3.61 1.82
C ALA A 57 -10.05 2.98 0.43
N THR A 58 -11.24 3.16 -0.15
CA THR A 58 -11.56 2.59 -1.46
C THR A 58 -11.34 3.61 -2.57
N LEU A 59 -10.45 3.24 -3.48
CA LEU A 59 -10.38 3.89 -4.77
C LEU A 59 -11.38 3.21 -5.75
N ALA A 60 -12.65 3.64 -5.81
CA ALA A 60 -13.59 3.27 -6.87
C ALA A 60 -14.11 4.50 -7.66
N ASN A 61 -14.29 4.39 -8.98
CA ASN A 61 -14.87 5.46 -9.80
C ASN A 61 -16.29 5.82 -9.33
N ASP A 62 -16.62 7.12 -9.37
CA ASP A 62 -17.83 7.84 -8.94
C ASP A 62 -19.06 6.99 -8.56
N ASN A 63 -19.60 7.22 -7.37
CA ASN A 63 -20.85 6.60 -6.91
C ASN A 63 -22.05 7.11 -7.74
N PRO A 64 -22.74 6.26 -8.52
CA PRO A 64 -23.86 6.69 -9.35
C PRO A 64 -25.10 7.11 -8.55
N ALA A 65 -25.14 6.87 -7.23
CA ALA A 65 -26.26 7.26 -6.36
C ALA A 65 -26.20 8.72 -5.88
N THR A 66 -25.07 9.43 -6.05
CA THR A 66 -24.85 10.80 -5.55
C THR A 66 -24.36 11.79 -6.64
N PRO A 67 -25.00 11.87 -7.82
CA PRO A 67 -24.48 12.59 -9.01
C PRO A 67 -24.40 14.12 -8.89
N ARG A 68 -24.82 14.71 -7.75
CA ARG A 68 -24.75 16.16 -7.49
C ARG A 68 -23.62 16.57 -6.56
N VAL A 69 -22.90 15.60 -5.98
CA VAL A 69 -21.71 15.83 -5.15
C VAL A 69 -20.53 15.21 -5.88
N ASN A 70 -19.61 16.03 -6.40
CA ASN A 70 -18.38 15.52 -7.00
C ASN A 70 -17.47 15.02 -5.85
N GLU A 71 -17.47 13.71 -5.62
CA GLU A 71 -16.66 13.07 -4.58
C GLU A 71 -15.16 13.10 -4.96
N ALA A 72 -14.84 13.26 -6.25
CA ALA A 72 -13.51 13.47 -6.83
C ALA A 72 -13.04 14.94 -6.84
N HIS A 73 -13.07 15.64 -5.69
CA HIS A 73 -12.32 16.91 -5.61
C HIS A 73 -10.82 16.59 -5.69
N ALA A 74 -10.22 16.74 -6.87
CA ALA A 74 -8.81 16.39 -7.09
C ALA A 74 -7.88 17.11 -6.09
N GLY A 75 -6.86 16.38 -5.61
CA GLY A 75 -5.88 16.92 -4.68
C GLY A 75 -6.39 17.23 -3.29
N THR A 76 -7.41 16.52 -2.77
CA THR A 76 -7.85 16.61 -1.36
C THR A 76 -7.17 15.61 -0.42
N GLY A 77 -6.38 14.68 -0.97
CA GLY A 77 -5.70 13.61 -0.23
C GLY A 77 -6.57 12.38 0.01
N VAL A 78 -5.93 11.32 0.51
CA VAL A 78 -6.56 10.02 0.76
C VAL A 78 -6.15 9.53 2.14
N TYR A 79 -7.11 9.09 2.96
CA TYR A 79 -6.79 8.52 4.28
C TYR A 79 -6.53 7.01 4.21
N ASN A 80 -5.46 6.62 3.52
CA ASN A 80 -5.03 5.23 3.35
C ASN A 80 -3.73 4.89 4.09
N ASP A 81 -3.10 5.87 4.75
CA ASP A 81 -1.98 5.65 5.64
C ASP A 81 -2.46 5.24 7.03
N ARG A 82 -1.50 4.83 7.86
CA ARG A 82 -1.76 4.50 9.26
C ARG A 82 -0.85 5.21 10.23
N LEU A 83 -1.45 5.56 11.37
CA LEU A 83 -0.73 6.03 12.54
C LEU A 83 -1.05 5.14 13.73
N VAL A 84 0.00 4.69 14.41
CA VAL A 84 -0.09 3.72 15.50
C VAL A 84 0.58 4.27 16.74
N VAL A 85 -0.06 4.14 17.90
CA VAL A 85 0.53 4.43 19.20
C VAL A 85 0.82 3.11 19.90
N LEU A 86 2.07 2.91 20.31
CA LEU A 86 2.56 1.70 20.98
C LEU A 86 3.01 2.03 22.39
N TRP A 87 2.59 1.23 23.37
CA TRP A 87 3.14 1.32 24.73
C TRP A 87 3.04 -0.01 25.48
N LYS A 88 3.87 -0.14 26.51
CA LYS A 88 3.65 -1.10 27.60
C LYS A 88 3.09 -0.34 28.80
N ASP A 89 2.10 -0.87 29.49
CA ASP A 89 1.68 -0.29 30.77
C ASP A 89 2.72 -0.58 31.89
N ALA A 90 2.42 -0.13 33.11
CA ALA A 90 3.30 -0.32 34.26
C ALA A 90 3.57 -1.80 34.60
N ASN A 91 2.66 -2.71 34.22
CA ASN A 91 2.79 -4.15 34.43
C ASN A 91 3.49 -4.86 33.25
N GLY A 92 3.86 -4.10 32.21
CA GLY A 92 4.43 -4.65 30.98
C GLY A 92 3.39 -5.20 30.00
N THR A 93 2.09 -5.00 30.24
CA THR A 93 1.04 -5.37 29.28
C THR A 93 1.20 -4.50 28.05
N ARG A 94 1.15 -5.12 26.88
CA ARG A 94 1.36 -4.48 25.59
C ARG A 94 0.03 -3.95 25.06
N HIS A 95 0.04 -2.71 24.58
CA HIS A 95 -1.14 -2.01 24.09
C HIS A 95 -0.85 -1.32 22.76
N VAL A 96 -1.88 -1.24 21.92
CA VAL A 96 -1.84 -0.57 20.62
C VAL A 96 -3.11 0.24 20.43
N GLN A 97 -2.98 1.49 19.97
CA GLN A 97 -4.07 2.24 19.37
C GLN A 97 -3.73 2.51 17.91
N VAL A 98 -4.62 2.13 16.99
CA VAL A 98 -4.43 2.32 15.55
C VAL A 98 -5.45 3.33 15.02
N ALA A 99 -4.97 4.37 14.35
CA ALA A 99 -5.76 5.15 13.40
C ALA A 99 -5.57 4.51 12.02
N GLN A 100 -6.62 3.84 11.54
CA GLN A 100 -6.65 3.13 10.25
C GLN A 100 -6.71 4.10 9.06
N HIS A 101 -7.20 5.32 9.31
CA HIS A 101 -7.45 6.35 8.32
C HIS A 101 -6.59 7.58 8.63
N ALA A 102 -5.32 7.50 8.24
CA ALA A 102 -4.39 8.62 8.29
C ALA A 102 -3.89 8.98 6.87
N ASN A 103 -3.22 10.12 6.75
CA ASN A 103 -2.54 10.56 5.54
C ASN A 103 -1.24 11.27 5.94
N THR A 104 -0.15 10.95 5.27
CA THR A 104 1.20 11.46 5.52
C THR A 104 1.78 12.18 4.29
N GLU A 105 0.97 12.31 3.24
CA GLU A 105 1.27 13.01 1.99
C GLU A 105 0.67 14.43 1.98
N PRO A 106 1.29 15.39 1.29
CA PRO A 106 0.69 16.69 1.05
C PRO A 106 -0.39 16.59 -0.03
N THR A 107 -1.30 17.56 -0.06
CA THR A 107 -2.41 17.54 -1.02
C THR A 107 -2.36 18.69 -2.00
N ALA A 108 -2.50 18.35 -3.29
CA ALA A 108 -2.22 19.27 -4.38
C ALA A 108 -3.15 20.51 -4.42
N GLN A 109 -4.28 20.50 -3.72
CA GLN A 109 -5.15 21.69 -3.61
C GLN A 109 -4.44 22.90 -2.96
N TYR A 110 -3.38 22.70 -2.19
CA TYR A 110 -2.59 23.80 -1.59
C TYR A 110 -1.36 24.18 -2.41
N ASP A 111 -1.06 23.41 -3.46
CA ASP A 111 0.15 23.55 -4.25
C ASP A 111 0.09 24.78 -5.13
N HIS A 112 1.19 25.51 -5.25
CA HIS A 112 1.29 26.65 -6.16
C HIS A 112 1.09 26.22 -7.62
N HIS A 113 1.53 25.00 -7.99
CA HIS A 113 1.37 24.39 -9.32
C HIS A 113 -0.10 24.12 -9.72
N ALA A 114 -1.05 24.20 -8.78
CA ALA A 114 -2.48 24.16 -9.08
C ALA A 114 -3.03 25.38 -9.86
N GLY A 115 -2.15 26.29 -10.27
CA GLY A 115 -2.48 27.47 -11.05
C GLY A 115 -2.97 28.63 -10.19
N ASN A 116 -3.14 29.78 -10.85
CA ASN A 116 -3.65 30.99 -10.21
C ASN A 116 -4.35 31.93 -11.19
N THR A 117 -5.52 32.43 -10.77
CA THR A 117 -6.28 33.48 -11.47
C THR A 117 -5.86 34.90 -11.04
N GLY A 118 -4.72 35.03 -10.37
CA GLY A 118 -4.11 36.28 -9.95
C GLY A 118 -4.70 36.88 -8.68
N GLN A 119 -5.40 36.08 -7.85
CA GLN A 119 -5.96 36.52 -6.56
C GLN A 119 -5.85 35.44 -5.46
N ARG A 120 -4.95 34.47 -5.63
CA ARG A 120 -4.82 33.33 -4.70
C ARG A 120 -4.03 33.73 -3.45
N PRO A 121 -4.57 33.54 -2.23
CA PRO A 121 -3.87 33.92 -0.99
C PRO A 121 -2.61 33.10 -0.77
N LEU A 122 -1.59 33.69 -0.13
CA LEU A 122 -0.40 32.99 0.38
C LEU A 122 -0.61 32.65 1.86
N ALA A 123 -0.12 31.50 2.33
CA ALA A 123 -0.24 31.10 3.73
C ALA A 123 0.48 32.05 4.71
N GLY A 124 1.59 32.65 4.29
CA GLY A 124 2.32 33.68 5.04
C GLY A 124 1.65 35.07 5.03
N GLY A 125 0.48 35.21 4.40
CA GLY A 125 -0.18 36.49 4.17
C GLY A 125 0.15 37.10 2.81
N GLY A 126 -0.74 37.97 2.34
CA GLY A 126 -0.66 38.52 0.98
C GLY A 126 -1.34 37.65 -0.07
N VAL A 127 -1.16 38.03 -1.33
CA VAL A 127 -1.85 37.44 -2.49
C VAL A 127 -0.86 37.28 -3.62
N GLU A 128 -0.86 36.13 -4.28
CA GLU A 128 -0.18 35.93 -5.54
C GLU A 128 -1.01 36.57 -6.66
N ASN A 129 -0.46 37.59 -7.30
CA ASN A 129 -1.15 38.37 -8.33
C ASN A 129 -0.82 37.91 -9.75
N ARG A 130 0.23 37.10 -9.92
CA ARG A 130 0.58 36.53 -11.23
C ARG A 130 -0.48 35.53 -11.67
N ARG A 131 -0.86 35.59 -12.95
CA ARG A 131 -1.77 34.63 -13.57
C ARG A 131 -0.96 33.59 -14.32
N PHE A 132 -1.26 32.32 -14.08
CA PHE A 132 -0.65 31.21 -14.81
C PHE A 132 -1.58 30.00 -14.76
N ALA A 133 -1.49 29.18 -15.81
CA ALA A 133 -2.21 27.93 -15.89
C ALA A 133 -1.64 26.91 -14.88
N PRO A 134 -2.43 25.90 -14.47
CA PRO A 134 -1.90 24.77 -13.72
C PRO A 134 -0.76 24.08 -14.47
N SER A 135 0.20 23.51 -13.73
CA SER A 135 1.20 22.60 -14.30
C SER A 135 0.55 21.30 -14.80
N PRO A 136 1.21 20.56 -15.71
CA PRO A 136 0.72 19.25 -16.16
C PRO A 136 0.36 18.33 -14.99
N GLY A 137 -0.84 17.75 -15.02
CA GLY A 137 -1.39 16.89 -13.94
C GLY A 137 -2.29 17.65 -12.94
N TYR A 138 -2.06 18.95 -12.75
CA TYR A 138 -2.83 19.78 -11.81
C TYR A 138 -4.15 20.31 -12.38
N GLU A 139 -4.46 20.08 -13.65
CA GLU A 139 -5.63 20.65 -14.33
C GLU A 139 -6.97 20.19 -13.73
N SER A 140 -6.97 19.03 -13.06
CA SER A 140 -8.13 18.49 -12.37
C SER A 140 -8.49 19.27 -11.09
N ILE A 141 -7.58 20.10 -10.57
CA ILE A 141 -7.74 20.86 -9.33
C ILE A 141 -8.44 22.19 -9.64
N VAL A 142 -9.76 22.09 -9.81
CA VAL A 142 -10.60 23.23 -10.23
C VAL A 142 -10.81 24.30 -9.14
N ARG A 143 -10.46 24.00 -7.88
CA ARG A 143 -10.65 24.92 -6.73
C ARG A 143 -9.42 24.91 -5.81
N PRO A 144 -8.28 25.45 -6.27
CA PRO A 144 -7.09 25.51 -5.45
C PRO A 144 -7.32 26.43 -4.23
N ARG A 145 -6.75 26.05 -3.09
CA ARG A 145 -6.82 26.75 -1.80
C ARG A 145 -5.77 27.85 -1.72
N LYS A 146 -5.45 28.37 -0.55
CA LYS A 146 -4.28 29.24 -0.39
C LYS A 146 -3.01 28.48 -0.81
N ILE A 147 -2.01 29.20 -1.31
CA ILE A 147 -0.70 28.66 -1.67
C ILE A 147 0.09 28.43 -0.39
N GLU A 148 0.55 27.20 -0.23
CA GLU A 148 1.46 26.74 0.82
C GLU A 148 2.79 26.31 0.19
N GLY A 149 3.78 25.98 1.01
CA GLY A 149 5.09 25.54 0.54
C GLY A 149 6.10 26.68 0.34
N ASP A 150 7.28 26.29 -0.14
CA ASP A 150 8.46 27.15 -0.27
C ASP A 150 9.05 26.97 -1.67
N ASP A 151 9.55 28.04 -2.27
CA ASP A 151 10.24 28.02 -3.56
C ASP A 151 11.69 27.62 -3.33
N VAL A 152 12.00 26.32 -3.47
CA VAL A 152 13.33 25.79 -3.12
C VAL A 152 14.29 25.73 -4.30
N ASN A 153 13.76 25.76 -5.53
CA ASN A 153 14.55 25.75 -6.77
C ASN A 153 14.71 27.15 -7.40
N ALA A 154 14.09 28.18 -6.81
CA ALA A 154 14.11 29.58 -7.23
C ALA A 154 13.49 29.85 -8.61
N ASP A 155 12.50 29.05 -9.03
CA ASP A 155 11.76 29.25 -10.28
C ASP A 155 10.57 30.22 -10.12
N GLY A 156 10.30 30.68 -8.90
CA GLY A 156 9.20 31.57 -8.57
C GLY A 156 7.87 30.86 -8.30
N ILE A 157 7.84 29.54 -8.32
CA ILE A 157 6.73 28.68 -7.89
C ILE A 157 7.12 28.03 -6.54
N ARG A 158 6.12 27.70 -5.71
CA ARG A 158 6.36 27.19 -4.36
C ARG A 158 6.06 25.70 -4.35
N ASP A 159 6.98 24.93 -3.81
CA ASP A 159 6.95 23.48 -3.78
C ASP A 159 6.29 23.00 -2.49
N LEU A 160 5.28 22.13 -2.63
CA LEU A 160 4.74 21.39 -1.49
C LEU A 160 5.81 20.46 -0.91
N GLY A 161 5.68 20.20 0.39
CA GLY A 161 6.64 19.38 1.10
C GLY A 161 6.00 18.30 1.95
N ARG A 162 6.77 17.25 2.22
CA ARG A 162 6.40 16.17 3.14
C ARG A 162 7.56 15.81 4.05
N LEU A 163 7.26 15.18 5.18
CA LEU A 163 8.30 14.56 6.01
C LEU A 163 8.89 13.35 5.28
N ARG A 164 10.22 13.23 5.31
CA ARG A 164 10.95 12.03 4.89
C ARG A 164 10.82 10.93 5.94
N ASP A 165 10.98 9.68 5.51
CA ASP A 165 11.18 8.54 6.41
C ASP A 165 12.29 8.80 7.43
N GLY A 166 12.06 8.35 8.66
CA GLY A 166 13.00 8.52 9.76
C GLY A 166 12.30 8.62 11.12
N THR A 167 13.10 8.89 12.15
CA THR A 167 12.60 9.14 13.51
C THR A 167 12.69 10.62 13.83
N ILE A 168 11.58 11.21 14.28
CA ILE A 168 11.47 12.61 14.65
C ILE A 168 10.96 12.70 16.09
N GLU A 169 11.66 13.41 16.95
CA GLU A 169 11.13 13.73 18.28
C GLU A 169 10.03 14.79 18.14
N MET A 170 8.85 14.46 18.67
CA MET A 170 7.67 15.29 18.65
C MET A 170 7.35 15.83 20.05
N GLU A 171 6.73 17.00 20.08
CA GLU A 171 6.16 17.63 21.26
C GLU A 171 4.72 18.06 21.04
N GLN A 172 4.02 18.37 22.13
CA GLN A 172 2.66 18.88 22.06
C GLN A 172 2.65 20.27 21.40
N GLY A 173 1.79 20.42 20.39
CA GLY A 173 1.43 21.69 19.76
C GLY A 173 -0.08 21.87 19.71
N MET A 174 -0.51 22.88 18.97
CA MET A 174 -1.92 23.15 18.67
C MET A 174 -2.11 23.32 17.16
N HIS A 175 -3.30 22.96 16.68
CA HIS A 175 -3.72 23.17 15.30
C HIS A 175 -5.18 23.62 15.25
N PRO A 176 -5.56 24.56 14.37
CA PRO A 176 -6.96 24.90 14.15
C PRO A 176 -7.81 23.66 13.85
N ASN A 177 -8.99 23.58 14.45
CA ASN A 177 -9.92 22.49 14.20
C ASN A 177 -10.66 22.76 12.87
N PRO A 178 -10.53 21.90 11.85
CA PRO A 178 -11.16 22.13 10.55
C PRO A 178 -12.68 21.97 10.59
N LEU A 179 -13.23 21.30 11.60
CA LEU A 179 -14.66 21.04 11.76
C LEU A 179 -15.39 22.14 12.54
N GLN A 180 -14.67 22.90 13.37
CA GLN A 180 -15.25 23.91 14.24
C GLN A 180 -14.45 25.21 14.16
N ARG A 181 -15.03 26.20 13.48
CA ARG A 181 -14.41 27.52 13.29
C ARG A 181 -14.06 28.15 14.64
N GLY A 182 -12.79 28.53 14.79
CA GLY A 182 -12.27 29.19 16.00
C GLY A 182 -11.86 28.24 17.12
N ALA A 183 -12.14 26.93 17.00
CA ALA A 183 -11.62 25.93 17.93
C ALA A 183 -10.21 25.49 17.51
N VAL A 184 -9.46 24.97 18.49
CA VAL A 184 -8.14 24.39 18.29
C VAL A 184 -8.11 23.00 18.90
N ASP A 185 -7.44 22.09 18.20
CA ASP A 185 -7.17 20.73 18.64
C ASP A 185 -5.70 20.61 19.05
N VAL A 186 -5.42 19.63 19.92
CA VAL A 186 -4.04 19.27 20.24
C VAL A 186 -3.38 18.70 18.97
N ALA A 187 -2.11 19.01 18.76
CA ALA A 187 -1.32 18.43 17.70
C ALA A 187 0.00 17.90 18.25
N LEU A 188 0.69 17.10 17.45
CA LEU A 188 2.11 16.85 17.65
C LEU A 188 2.89 17.63 16.61
N ARG A 189 4.03 18.20 16.99
CA ARG A 189 4.95 18.90 16.09
C ARG A 189 6.40 18.52 16.41
N PRO A 190 7.33 18.63 15.46
CA PRO A 190 8.75 18.47 15.72
C PRO A 190 9.19 19.33 16.91
N SER A 191 9.94 18.72 17.84
CA SER A 191 10.55 19.44 18.94
C SER A 191 11.62 20.40 18.41
N GLN A 192 11.96 21.43 19.19
CA GLN A 192 13.04 22.34 18.81
C GLN A 192 14.39 21.60 18.64
N ALA A 193 14.62 20.56 19.44
CA ALA A 193 15.82 19.73 19.32
C ALA A 193 15.82 18.92 18.01
N ALA A 194 14.67 18.35 17.64
CA ALA A 194 14.51 17.67 16.35
C ALA A 194 14.74 18.61 15.17
N VAL A 195 14.19 19.84 15.22
CA VAL A 195 14.41 20.85 14.18
C VAL A 195 15.89 21.22 14.05
N ALA A 196 16.60 21.42 15.16
CA ALA A 196 18.02 21.77 15.13
C ALA A 196 18.91 20.64 14.58
N ALA A 197 18.52 19.38 14.77
CA ALA A 197 19.27 18.21 14.32
C ALA A 197 18.82 17.64 12.95
N GLY A 198 17.60 17.97 12.52
CA GLY A 198 16.87 17.28 11.45
C GLY A 198 17.31 17.65 10.04
N ARG A 199 18.58 17.42 9.68
CA ARG A 199 19.05 17.68 8.33
C ARG A 199 18.41 16.77 7.30
N GLY A 200 17.94 17.34 6.18
CA GLY A 200 17.38 16.59 5.06
C GLY A 200 16.17 15.71 5.38
N ALA A 201 15.35 16.13 6.35
CA ALA A 201 14.16 15.40 6.81
C ALA A 201 12.86 15.83 6.10
N VAL A 202 12.94 16.78 5.15
CA VAL A 202 11.80 17.24 4.35
C VAL A 202 12.10 16.96 2.87
N GLN A 203 11.12 16.41 2.16
CA GLN A 203 11.14 16.28 0.69
C GLN A 203 10.20 17.31 0.07
N ARG A 204 10.52 17.77 -1.14
CA ARG A 204 9.79 18.76 -1.94
C ARG A 204 9.61 18.22 -3.35
N ASP A 205 8.41 18.41 -3.89
CA ASP A 205 8.07 18.08 -5.28
C ASP A 205 8.46 19.29 -6.15
N THR A 206 9.72 19.30 -6.59
CA THR A 206 10.35 20.44 -7.29
C THR A 206 10.16 20.39 -8.80
N ASN A 207 9.71 19.25 -9.33
CA ASN A 207 9.39 19.08 -10.73
C ASN A 207 7.88 19.09 -11.01
N ALA A 208 7.06 19.15 -9.95
CA ALA A 208 5.62 19.23 -9.96
C ALA A 208 4.95 18.07 -10.70
N ASP A 209 5.44 16.86 -10.48
CA ASP A 209 4.85 15.65 -11.06
C ASP A 209 3.95 14.89 -10.08
N GLY A 210 3.82 15.42 -8.87
CA GLY A 210 2.99 14.90 -7.79
C GLY A 210 3.63 13.75 -7.02
N TRP A 211 4.92 13.48 -7.20
CA TRP A 211 5.70 12.47 -6.47
C TRP A 211 6.93 13.09 -5.82
N PHE A 212 7.51 12.39 -4.84
CA PHE A 212 8.70 12.87 -4.12
C PHE A 212 9.81 11.82 -4.24
N ASP A 213 10.64 11.98 -5.26
CA ASP A 213 11.66 11.00 -5.60
C ASP A 213 13.02 11.64 -5.95
N GLN A 214 13.88 10.91 -6.67
CA GLN A 214 15.21 11.39 -7.03
C GLN A 214 15.21 12.38 -8.20
N ALA A 215 14.11 12.46 -8.94
CA ALA A 215 13.92 13.47 -9.98
C ALA A 215 13.72 14.87 -9.39
N ASP A 216 13.46 14.98 -8.09
CA ASP A 216 13.38 16.24 -7.36
C ASP A 216 14.76 16.83 -7.04
N VAL A 217 15.31 17.54 -8.02
CA VAL A 217 16.61 18.19 -7.89
C VAL A 217 16.54 19.27 -6.80
N ASN A 218 17.42 19.16 -5.80
CA ASN A 218 17.43 20.03 -4.60
C ASN A 218 16.13 19.96 -3.76
N GLY A 219 15.31 18.92 -3.97
CA GLY A 219 14.05 18.74 -3.25
C GLY A 219 14.20 18.30 -1.80
N VAL A 220 15.42 18.25 -1.23
CA VAL A 220 15.65 17.85 0.16
C VAL A 220 16.00 19.08 1.00
N GLN A 221 15.23 19.29 2.06
CA GLN A 221 15.36 20.42 2.97
C GLN A 221 15.49 19.96 4.43
N ASP A 222 16.02 20.84 5.27
CA ASP A 222 16.09 20.61 6.71
C ASP A 222 14.70 20.69 7.35
N LEU A 223 14.53 19.98 8.46
CA LEU A 223 13.31 19.94 9.23
C LEU A 223 12.94 21.32 9.75
N ASN A 224 11.65 21.62 9.77
CA ASN A 224 11.10 22.75 10.50
C ASN A 224 9.91 22.27 11.35
N ASN A 225 9.26 23.19 12.07
CA ASN A 225 8.18 22.86 13.00
C ASN A 225 6.76 22.97 12.42
N THR A 226 6.62 23.11 11.09
CA THR A 226 5.31 23.29 10.44
C THR A 226 4.62 21.97 10.12
N PHE A 227 5.37 20.87 10.00
CA PHE A 227 4.87 19.52 9.74
C PHE A 227 4.29 18.90 11.02
N LYS A 228 2.96 18.90 11.16
CA LYS A 228 2.27 18.46 12.40
C LYS A 228 1.47 17.18 12.20
N ILE A 229 1.26 16.42 13.27
CA ILE A 229 0.19 15.41 13.33
C ILE A 229 -1.07 16.07 13.89
N HIS A 230 -2.14 16.16 13.10
CA HIS A 230 -3.41 16.79 13.50
C HIS A 230 -4.65 16.11 12.88
N ARG A 231 -5.83 16.58 13.25
CA ARG A 231 -7.11 16.15 12.66
C ARG A 231 -7.31 16.79 11.30
N GLY A 232 -7.74 16.04 10.29
CA GLY A 232 -8.31 16.63 9.07
C GLY A 232 -9.85 16.65 9.10
N SER A 233 -10.49 16.87 7.96
CA SER A 233 -11.95 16.76 7.80
C SER A 233 -12.34 15.43 7.16
N SER A 234 -13.64 15.16 7.09
CA SER A 234 -14.16 13.89 6.54
C SER A 234 -13.95 13.76 5.02
N GLY A 235 -13.80 14.88 4.30
CA GLY A 235 -13.67 14.92 2.84
C GLY A 235 -12.35 15.50 2.34
N SER A 236 -11.43 15.86 3.24
CA SER A 236 -10.16 16.49 2.92
C SER A 236 -9.20 16.27 4.07
N THR A 237 -7.94 16.02 3.76
CA THR A 237 -6.89 15.92 4.79
C THR A 237 -6.60 17.30 5.41
N ASP A 238 -6.92 18.37 4.68
CA ASP A 238 -6.72 19.77 5.09
C ASP A 238 -5.24 20.09 5.39
N SER A 239 -4.34 19.49 4.61
CA SER A 239 -2.90 19.57 4.84
C SER A 239 -2.09 19.81 3.56
N ALA A 240 -1.09 20.68 3.69
CA ALA A 240 -0.05 20.95 2.71
C ALA A 240 1.30 20.25 3.03
N GLY A 241 1.29 19.28 3.96
CA GLY A 241 2.50 18.53 4.36
C GLY A 241 2.44 17.90 5.76
N CYS A 242 1.52 18.37 6.60
CA CYS A 242 1.16 17.73 7.85
C CYS A 242 0.62 16.30 7.67
N GLN A 243 0.74 15.53 8.75
CA GLN A 243 0.19 14.20 8.92
C GLN A 243 -1.20 14.36 9.52
N THR A 244 -2.19 13.72 8.92
CA THR A 244 -3.59 14.01 9.22
C THR A 244 -4.32 12.74 9.56
N ILE A 245 -5.12 12.78 10.61
CA ILE A 245 -5.97 11.65 11.03
C ILE A 245 -7.42 12.01 10.73
N HIS A 246 -8.15 11.04 10.16
CA HIS A 246 -9.57 11.18 9.89
C HIS A 246 -10.32 11.53 11.20
N PRO A 247 -11.28 12.46 11.16
CA PRO A 247 -11.94 12.96 12.36
C PRO A 247 -12.62 11.91 13.23
N ALA A 248 -13.02 10.77 12.64
CA ALA A 248 -13.64 9.66 13.37
C ALA A 248 -12.66 8.96 14.35
N GLU A 249 -11.35 8.99 14.08
CA GLU A 249 -10.34 8.21 14.83
C GLU A 249 -9.40 9.11 15.65
N TYR A 250 -9.32 10.39 15.30
CA TYR A 250 -8.38 11.33 15.91
C TYR A 250 -8.48 11.40 17.44
N ASN A 251 -9.69 11.38 18.01
CA ASN A 251 -9.87 11.53 19.46
C ASN A 251 -9.27 10.34 20.23
N GLU A 252 -9.45 9.12 19.72
CA GLU A 252 -8.86 7.94 20.33
C GLU A 252 -7.34 7.95 20.18
N PHE A 253 -6.83 8.31 19.00
CA PHE A 253 -5.39 8.46 18.75
C PHE A 253 -4.75 9.44 19.73
N ILE A 254 -5.27 10.67 19.83
CA ILE A 254 -4.66 11.69 20.68
C ILE A 254 -4.83 11.37 22.16
N GLY A 255 -5.91 10.66 22.53
CA GLY A 255 -6.12 10.09 23.85
C GLY A 255 -5.03 9.09 24.22
N ALA A 256 -4.69 8.16 23.31
CA ALA A 256 -3.63 7.18 23.52
C ALA A 256 -2.24 7.84 23.64
N VAL A 257 -1.91 8.79 22.75
CA VAL A 257 -0.67 9.60 22.81
C VAL A 257 -0.51 10.25 24.19
N ARG A 258 -1.58 10.85 24.70
CA ARG A 258 -1.61 11.58 25.98
C ARG A 258 -1.93 10.71 27.19
N GLY A 259 -2.02 9.39 27.02
CA GLY A 259 -2.38 8.47 28.09
C GLY A 259 -1.35 8.41 29.23
N ASN A 260 -0.13 8.89 29.01
CA ASN A 260 0.84 9.18 30.08
C ASN A 260 0.99 10.69 30.25
N PRO A 261 0.42 11.29 31.32
CA PRO A 261 0.49 12.74 31.52
C PRO A 261 1.91 13.23 31.85
N ALA A 262 2.82 12.35 32.26
CA ALA A 262 4.22 12.72 32.51
C ALA A 262 5.06 12.77 31.23
N GLN A 263 4.60 12.12 30.15
CA GLN A 263 5.30 12.13 28.87
C GLN A 263 4.98 13.41 28.09
N THR A 264 6.01 14.18 27.76
CA THR A 264 5.90 15.47 27.04
C THR A 264 6.63 15.47 25.69
N ARG A 265 7.28 14.35 25.37
CA ARG A 265 8.04 14.08 24.14
C ARG A 265 7.71 12.69 23.63
N TRP A 266 7.58 12.54 22.32
CA TRP A 266 7.27 11.26 21.67
C TRP A 266 8.21 11.04 20.50
N GLN A 267 8.73 9.83 20.35
CA GLN A 267 9.43 9.46 19.12
C GLN A 267 8.39 9.10 18.08
N TYR A 268 8.42 9.78 16.94
CA TYR A 268 7.62 9.49 15.77
C TYR A 268 8.48 8.82 14.71
N VAL A 269 8.29 7.52 14.52
CA VAL A 269 8.96 6.74 13.48
C VAL A 269 8.07 6.73 12.26
N LEU A 270 8.48 7.35 11.16
CA LEU A 270 7.79 7.33 9.88
C LEU A 270 8.54 6.41 8.91
N THR A 271 7.83 5.47 8.29
CA THR A 271 8.38 4.61 7.25
C THR A 271 7.36 4.39 6.13
N THR A 272 7.85 4.39 4.90
CA THR A 272 7.12 3.94 3.74
C THR A 272 7.01 2.40 3.75
N THR A 273 5.81 1.89 3.48
CA THR A 273 5.50 0.45 3.55
C THR A 273 5.35 -0.22 2.19
N THR A 274 5.33 0.59 1.13
CA THR A 274 5.26 0.15 -0.26
C THR A 274 6.23 1.02 -1.06
N PRO A 275 7.24 0.45 -1.78
CA PRO A 275 8.00 1.24 -2.73
C PRO A 275 7.02 1.89 -3.71
N GLY A 276 7.16 3.19 -3.96
CA GLY A 276 6.38 3.86 -5.01
C GLY A 276 6.48 3.11 -6.34
N PRO A 277 5.52 3.28 -7.26
CA PRO A 277 5.56 2.61 -8.55
C PRO A 277 6.91 2.91 -9.23
N ALA A 278 7.69 1.86 -9.50
CA ALA A 278 8.90 1.98 -10.31
C ALA A 278 8.47 2.44 -11.69
N ARG A 279 8.61 3.73 -12.00
CA ARG A 279 8.42 4.22 -13.36
C ARG A 279 9.51 3.61 -14.22
N GLU A 280 9.13 2.62 -15.02
CA GLU A 280 9.94 2.14 -16.14
C GLU A 280 10.41 3.37 -16.92
N GLN A 281 11.72 3.49 -17.07
CA GLN A 281 12.35 4.48 -17.94
C GLN A 281 11.69 4.36 -19.31
N GLN A 282 10.81 5.31 -19.63
CA GLN A 282 10.34 5.54 -20.97
C GLN A 282 11.53 6.11 -21.75
N ARG A 283 12.43 5.21 -22.14
CA ARG A 283 13.47 5.48 -23.14
C ARG A 283 12.73 5.75 -24.44
N ASP A 284 12.56 7.03 -24.72
CA ASP A 284 12.90 7.65 -26.00
C ASP A 284 12.98 6.64 -27.17
N GLN A 285 11.82 6.24 -27.69
CA GLN A 285 11.73 5.79 -29.07
C GLN A 285 11.27 6.98 -29.89
N GLY A 286 12.27 7.73 -30.35
CA GLY A 286 12.11 8.82 -31.29
C GLY A 286 11.27 8.38 -32.50
N GLN A 287 10.29 9.22 -32.81
CA GLN A 287 9.61 9.24 -34.10
C GLN A 287 10.63 9.26 -35.25
N PRO A 288 10.54 8.34 -36.24
CA PRO A 288 11.10 8.60 -37.54
C PRO A 288 10.09 9.44 -38.34
N ARG A 289 10.54 10.64 -38.71
CA ARG A 289 9.86 11.55 -39.63
C ARG A 289 9.56 10.86 -40.97
N GLU A 290 8.33 10.99 -41.43
CA GLU A 290 7.96 10.80 -42.84
C GLU A 290 8.74 11.77 -43.74
N GLY A 291 9.30 11.24 -44.83
CA GLY A 291 9.92 12.04 -45.87
C GLY A 291 10.50 11.20 -47.01
N ALA A 292 9.77 11.19 -48.13
CA ALA A 292 10.21 10.93 -49.51
C ALA A 292 10.42 9.47 -50.00
N GLN A 293 9.46 9.01 -50.81
CA GLN A 293 9.65 8.02 -51.89
C GLN A 293 10.45 8.63 -53.07
N PRO A 294 11.03 7.81 -53.99
CA PRO A 294 10.27 7.28 -55.14
C PRO A 294 10.56 5.79 -55.47
N GLY A 295 9.57 5.10 -56.09
CA GLY A 295 9.65 3.69 -56.58
C GLY A 295 10.27 3.56 -57.99
N PRO A 296 9.82 2.66 -58.90
CA PRO A 296 9.06 1.39 -58.77
C PRO A 296 9.59 0.23 -59.68
N ALA A 297 9.07 -1.00 -59.49
CA ALA A 297 8.92 -2.08 -60.52
C ALA A 297 8.16 -3.26 -59.85
N GLU A 298 6.88 -3.53 -60.16
CA GLU A 298 6.36 -4.42 -61.24
C GLU A 298 6.89 -5.87 -61.15
N HIS A 299 6.15 -6.98 -61.29
CA HIS A 299 4.73 -7.31 -61.49
C HIS A 299 4.59 -8.86 -61.42
N GLY A 300 3.40 -9.37 -61.02
CA GLY A 300 2.90 -10.74 -61.35
C GLY A 300 3.36 -11.89 -60.42
N GLY A 301 2.55 -12.86 -60.00
CA GLY A 301 1.19 -13.25 -60.40
C GLY A 301 1.04 -14.77 -60.54
N ARG A 302 0.80 -15.48 -59.41
CA ARG A 302 -0.01 -16.72 -59.25
C ARG A 302 0.39 -18.05 -59.99
N PRO A 303 -0.17 -19.21 -59.55
CA PRO A 303 0.53 -20.50 -59.37
C PRO A 303 0.24 -21.51 -60.50
N PRO A 304 0.75 -22.76 -60.44
CA PRO A 304 -0.19 -23.88 -60.20
C PRO A 304 0.37 -25.21 -59.61
N GLN A 305 -0.57 -26.01 -59.08
CA GLN A 305 -0.74 -27.48 -59.23
C GLN A 305 0.24 -28.50 -58.59
N GLN A 306 -0.35 -29.40 -57.79
CA GLN A 306 0.10 -30.78 -57.59
C GLN A 306 -0.45 -31.67 -58.70
N PRO A 307 0.27 -32.74 -59.11
CA PRO A 307 -0.38 -34.05 -59.09
C PRO A 307 0.52 -35.26 -58.76
N LEU A 308 -0.10 -36.18 -58.00
CA LEU A 308 -0.06 -37.65 -58.03
C LEU A 308 1.26 -38.42 -58.19
N ARG A 309 1.34 -39.54 -57.43
CA ARG A 309 1.77 -40.82 -58.01
C ARG A 309 0.97 -42.03 -57.52
N PRO A 310 0.99 -43.09 -58.34
CA PRO A 310 0.00 -44.16 -58.45
C PRO A 310 0.43 -45.37 -57.64
N ASP A 311 -0.52 -46.26 -57.34
CA ASP A 311 -0.40 -47.73 -57.49
C ASP A 311 -1.56 -48.43 -56.76
N GLY A 312 -2.59 -48.82 -57.52
CA GLY A 312 -3.07 -50.20 -57.41
C GLY A 312 -4.21 -50.65 -56.46
N ARG A 313 -5.09 -49.79 -55.91
CA ARG A 313 -6.42 -50.14 -55.28
C ARG A 313 -6.42 -51.10 -54.05
N PRO A 314 -7.52 -51.23 -53.25
CA PRO A 314 -8.86 -50.62 -53.36
C PRO A 314 -9.25 -49.63 -52.25
N ALA A 315 -10.35 -48.92 -52.50
CA ALA A 315 -10.93 -47.86 -51.69
C ALA A 315 -11.56 -48.32 -50.36
N GLU A 316 -11.69 -47.34 -49.46
CA GLU A 316 -12.19 -47.32 -48.08
C GLU A 316 -13.46 -48.14 -47.77
N PRO A 317 -13.70 -48.36 -46.46
CA PRO A 317 -14.96 -47.92 -45.89
C PRO A 317 -14.73 -46.79 -44.88
N ALA A 318 -15.49 -45.72 -45.09
CA ALA A 318 -15.61 -44.54 -44.25
C ALA A 318 -15.64 -44.88 -42.74
N ARG A 319 -14.79 -44.19 -41.96
CA ARG A 319 -14.84 -44.20 -40.49
C ARG A 319 -15.33 -42.84 -39.99
N ASP A 320 -16.62 -42.82 -39.71
CA ASP A 320 -17.27 -42.32 -38.50
C ASP A 320 -16.41 -41.43 -37.55
N PRO A 321 -16.74 -40.13 -37.40
CA PRO A 321 -16.04 -39.22 -36.50
C PRO A 321 -16.58 -39.33 -35.07
N HIS A 322 -16.58 -40.52 -34.48
CA HIS A 322 -16.87 -40.70 -33.05
C HIS A 322 -16.01 -41.82 -32.43
N ARG A 323 -14.72 -41.54 -32.20
CA ARG A 323 -13.97 -42.23 -31.14
C ARG A 323 -12.82 -41.40 -30.60
N ARG A 324 -13.13 -40.72 -29.48
CA ARG A 324 -12.27 -40.40 -28.33
C ARG A 324 -10.76 -40.39 -28.61
N ALA A 325 -10.23 -39.20 -28.85
CA ALA A 325 -8.89 -38.88 -28.36
C ALA A 325 -9.01 -38.80 -26.82
N GLU A 326 -8.41 -39.76 -26.13
CA GLU A 326 -8.01 -39.60 -24.74
C GLU A 326 -7.06 -38.39 -24.70
N ALA A 327 -7.60 -37.25 -24.27
CA ALA A 327 -6.78 -36.11 -23.89
C ALA A 327 -5.98 -36.55 -22.67
N GLU A 328 -4.66 -36.55 -22.80
CA GLU A 328 -3.75 -36.62 -21.66
C GLU A 328 -4.20 -35.59 -20.60
N PRO A 329 -4.14 -35.94 -19.30
CA PRO A 329 -4.54 -35.01 -18.27
C PRO A 329 -3.63 -33.79 -18.38
N ALA A 330 -4.23 -32.63 -18.67
CA ALA A 330 -3.57 -31.34 -18.61
C ALA A 330 -2.73 -31.30 -17.33
N GLN A 331 -1.41 -31.18 -17.48
CA GLN A 331 -0.48 -31.06 -16.35
C GLN A 331 -1.00 -29.93 -15.47
N ARG A 332 -1.55 -30.31 -14.31
CA ARG A 332 -2.10 -29.38 -13.33
C ARG A 332 -0.92 -28.55 -12.86
N LEU A 333 -0.88 -27.28 -13.26
CA LEU A 333 0.14 -26.34 -12.84
C LEU A 333 0.25 -26.37 -11.29
N PRO A 334 1.47 -26.38 -10.72
CA PRO A 334 1.65 -26.36 -9.28
C PRO A 334 0.92 -25.16 -8.65
N ASP A 335 0.36 -25.35 -7.45
CA ASP A 335 -0.28 -24.26 -6.71
C ASP A 335 0.71 -23.07 -6.54
N PRO A 336 0.31 -21.82 -6.84
CA PRO A 336 1.21 -20.67 -6.77
C PRO A 336 1.78 -20.45 -5.36
N LEU A 337 1.02 -20.74 -4.30
CA LEU A 337 1.50 -20.63 -2.92
C LEU A 337 2.57 -21.66 -2.62
N LEU A 338 2.46 -22.87 -3.19
CA LEU A 338 3.48 -23.92 -3.04
C LEU A 338 4.80 -23.51 -3.73
N THR A 339 4.71 -22.92 -4.91
CA THR A 339 5.87 -22.42 -5.67
C THR A 339 6.57 -21.27 -4.95
N GLN A 340 5.80 -20.31 -4.43
CA GLN A 340 6.30 -19.16 -3.67
C GLN A 340 6.93 -19.59 -2.34
N ALA A 341 6.27 -20.48 -1.59
CA ALA A 341 6.82 -21.04 -0.36
C ALA A 341 8.16 -21.73 -0.61
N GLY A 342 8.26 -22.54 -1.67
CA GLY A 342 9.51 -23.24 -2.00
C GLY A 342 10.66 -22.28 -2.31
N THR A 343 10.38 -21.20 -3.05
CA THR A 343 11.38 -20.17 -3.34
C THR A 343 11.87 -19.49 -2.07
N LEU A 344 10.95 -19.07 -1.19
CA LEU A 344 11.26 -18.32 0.02
C LEU A 344 11.91 -19.19 1.12
N VAL A 345 11.55 -20.47 1.20
CA VAL A 345 12.21 -21.45 2.08
C VAL A 345 13.63 -21.73 1.58
N GLY A 346 13.85 -21.89 0.27
CA GLY A 346 15.21 -22.01 -0.27
C GLY A 346 16.09 -20.79 0.03
N GLN A 347 15.53 -19.58 -0.04
CA GLN A 347 16.22 -18.36 0.39
C GLN A 347 16.47 -18.31 1.91
N LEU A 348 15.56 -18.85 2.72
CA LEU A 348 15.76 -18.98 4.16
C LEU A 348 16.91 -19.96 4.44
N ASP A 349 16.97 -21.10 3.77
CA ASP A 349 18.04 -22.09 3.91
C ASP A 349 19.40 -21.51 3.55
N ALA A 350 19.49 -20.79 2.44
CA ALA A 350 20.70 -20.10 2.02
C ALA A 350 21.18 -19.10 3.09
N ARG A 351 20.26 -18.34 3.69
CA ARG A 351 20.57 -17.40 4.79
C ARG A 351 21.06 -18.13 6.06
N LEU A 352 20.59 -19.35 6.30
CA LEU A 352 21.01 -20.20 7.41
C LEU A 352 22.27 -21.03 7.08
N GLY A 353 22.86 -20.87 5.89
CA GLY A 353 24.07 -21.59 5.48
C GLY A 353 23.85 -23.08 5.26
N ARG A 354 22.62 -23.51 4.94
CA ARG A 354 22.28 -24.91 4.67
C ARG A 354 21.71 -25.11 3.27
N ALA A 355 21.82 -26.34 2.75
CA ALA A 355 21.14 -26.74 1.52
C ALA A 355 19.70 -27.19 1.83
N SER A 356 18.79 -26.98 0.88
CA SER A 356 17.43 -27.48 0.99
C SER A 356 17.40 -29.02 0.97
N ASP A 357 16.55 -29.58 1.81
CA ASP A 357 16.46 -30.99 2.15
C ASP A 357 15.00 -31.40 2.45
N GLY A 358 14.76 -32.65 2.85
CA GLY A 358 13.40 -33.12 3.16
C GLY A 358 12.71 -32.39 4.32
N THR A 359 13.45 -31.70 5.18
CA THR A 359 12.87 -30.81 6.20
C THR A 359 12.36 -29.51 5.57
N SER A 360 13.05 -29.03 4.55
CA SER A 360 12.69 -27.85 3.75
C SER A 360 11.45 -28.12 2.90
N ASP A 361 11.29 -29.35 2.39
CA ASP A 361 10.10 -29.79 1.67
C ASP A 361 8.86 -29.81 2.57
N ARG A 362 9.00 -30.36 3.80
CA ARG A 362 7.92 -30.36 4.81
C ARG A 362 7.53 -28.95 5.23
N MET A 363 8.52 -28.08 5.45
CA MET A 363 8.26 -26.67 5.74
C MET A 363 7.54 -25.99 4.58
N THR A 364 7.98 -26.18 3.34
CA THR A 364 7.35 -25.62 2.14
C THR A 364 5.87 -25.98 2.03
N ALA A 365 5.55 -27.28 2.14
CA ALA A 365 4.17 -27.76 2.07
C ALA A 365 3.31 -27.24 3.24
N SER A 366 3.86 -27.22 4.45
CA SER A 366 3.20 -26.71 5.65
C SER A 366 2.89 -25.22 5.56
N LEU A 367 3.84 -24.43 5.06
CA LEU A 367 3.69 -22.98 4.90
C LEU A 367 2.71 -22.62 3.78
N ALA A 368 2.72 -23.36 2.66
CA ALA A 368 1.74 -23.17 1.60
C ALA A 368 0.32 -23.49 2.09
N HIS A 369 0.15 -24.59 2.84
CA HIS A 369 -1.13 -24.91 3.47
C HIS A 369 -1.55 -23.84 4.49
N LEU A 370 -0.62 -23.39 5.35
CA LEU A 370 -0.87 -22.34 6.34
C LEU A 370 -1.33 -21.04 5.67
N ALA A 371 -0.67 -20.63 4.58
CA ALA A 371 -1.07 -19.47 3.80
C ALA A 371 -2.52 -19.62 3.29
N LYS A 372 -2.82 -20.73 2.63
CA LYS A 372 -4.15 -20.99 2.06
C LYS A 372 -5.25 -21.07 3.12
N ALA A 373 -4.99 -21.74 4.24
CA ALA A 373 -5.92 -21.88 5.35
C ALA A 373 -6.24 -20.54 6.03
N ASN A 374 -5.34 -19.55 5.92
CA ASN A 374 -5.50 -18.21 6.48
C ASN A 374 -5.88 -17.17 5.42
N GLY A 375 -6.26 -17.60 4.21
CA GLY A 375 -6.74 -16.72 3.16
C GLY A 375 -5.67 -15.83 2.53
N LEU A 376 -4.40 -16.24 2.57
CA LEU A 376 -3.35 -15.58 1.79
C LEU A 376 -3.47 -16.02 0.33
N GLU A 377 -3.38 -15.05 -0.57
CA GLU A 377 -3.39 -15.22 -2.02
C GLU A 377 -1.96 -15.30 -2.60
N ARG A 378 -0.97 -14.78 -1.87
CA ARG A 378 0.47 -14.93 -2.19
C ARG A 378 1.32 -14.96 -0.94
N ILE A 379 2.58 -15.38 -1.07
CA ILE A 379 3.60 -15.30 -0.01
C ILE A 379 4.71 -14.40 -0.52
N ASP A 380 4.89 -13.25 0.15
CA ASP A 380 5.94 -12.28 -0.16
C ASP A 380 7.18 -12.49 0.72
N GLN A 381 7.01 -12.98 1.95
CA GLN A 381 8.13 -13.27 2.85
C GLN A 381 7.89 -14.52 3.73
N VAL A 382 9.00 -15.20 4.07
CA VAL A 382 9.08 -16.21 5.13
C VAL A 382 10.08 -15.74 6.18
N LEU A 383 9.63 -15.65 7.44
CA LEU A 383 10.39 -15.12 8.58
C LEU A 383 10.39 -16.10 9.75
N LEU A 384 11.46 -16.09 10.54
CA LEU A 384 11.57 -16.81 11.80
C LEU A 384 11.38 -15.83 12.97
N SER A 385 10.83 -16.31 14.09
CA SER A 385 10.70 -15.50 15.31
C SER A 385 12.05 -15.18 15.93
N GLU A 386 12.21 -13.97 16.45
CA GLU A 386 13.39 -13.58 17.24
C GLU A 386 13.36 -14.17 18.67
N GLN A 387 14.54 -14.21 19.32
CA GLN A 387 14.66 -14.65 20.72
C GLN A 387 13.88 -13.73 21.65
N THR A 388 13.10 -14.31 22.57
CA THR A 388 12.47 -13.58 23.68
C THR A 388 12.86 -14.18 25.03
N ALA A 389 12.50 -13.53 26.13
CA ALA A 389 12.73 -14.05 27.49
C ALA A 389 12.05 -15.40 27.78
N ARG A 390 11.10 -15.85 26.95
CA ARG A 390 10.31 -17.08 27.16
C ARG A 390 10.36 -18.07 25.99
N VAL A 391 10.82 -17.64 24.82
CA VAL A 391 10.74 -18.42 23.57
C VAL A 391 12.06 -18.27 22.81
N PRO A 392 12.69 -19.37 22.38
CA PRO A 392 13.93 -19.31 21.61
C PRO A 392 13.73 -18.66 20.23
N ALA A 393 14.80 -18.08 19.69
CA ALA A 393 14.82 -17.70 18.28
C ALA A 393 14.46 -18.91 17.40
N GLY A 394 13.69 -18.67 16.34
CA GLY A 394 13.24 -19.71 15.41
C GLY A 394 12.12 -20.61 15.90
N ALA A 395 11.51 -20.39 17.07
CA ALA A 395 10.40 -21.22 17.56
C ALA A 395 9.13 -21.16 16.70
N THR A 396 8.89 -20.03 16.02
CA THR A 396 7.74 -19.82 15.14
C THR A 396 8.21 -19.36 13.76
N VAL A 397 7.61 -19.92 12.72
CA VAL A 397 7.79 -19.50 11.33
C VAL A 397 6.54 -18.78 10.84
N PHE A 398 6.72 -17.69 10.09
CA PHE A 398 5.66 -16.84 9.58
C PHE A 398 5.69 -16.79 8.05
N VAL A 399 4.52 -16.92 7.43
CA VAL A 399 4.27 -16.50 6.04
C VAL A 399 3.61 -15.15 6.04
N VAL A 400 4.00 -14.30 5.10
CA VAL A 400 3.60 -12.91 5.06
C VAL A 400 3.18 -12.53 3.64
N GLN A 401 1.94 -12.05 3.50
CA GLN A 401 1.49 -11.32 2.32
C GLN A 401 1.53 -9.81 2.62
N SER A 402 2.26 -9.08 1.79
CA SER A 402 2.38 -7.62 1.81
C SER A 402 1.45 -7.05 0.74
N GLU A 403 0.40 -6.32 1.12
CA GLU A 403 -0.42 -5.58 0.16
C GLU A 403 0.03 -4.13 0.01
N PRO A 404 -0.08 -3.54 -1.20
CA PRO A 404 0.31 -2.16 -1.44
C PRO A 404 -0.37 -1.15 -0.51
N ARG A 405 -1.56 -1.46 0.01
CA ARG A 405 -2.41 -0.61 0.88
C ARG A 405 -2.46 -1.06 2.33
N ASN A 406 -1.73 -2.12 2.70
CA ASN A 406 -1.84 -2.70 4.03
C ASN A 406 -0.52 -3.10 4.70
N PRO A 407 0.04 -2.25 5.57
CA PRO A 407 1.18 -2.63 6.41
C PRO A 407 0.85 -3.49 7.64
N ALA A 408 -0.41 -3.83 7.89
CA ALA A 408 -0.80 -4.90 8.82
C ALA A 408 -0.92 -6.19 8.00
N TYR A 409 0.17 -6.93 8.01
CA TYR A 409 0.34 -8.22 7.36
C TYR A 409 -0.90 -9.12 7.48
N LEU A 410 -1.40 -9.65 6.35
CA LEU A 410 -1.94 -11.01 6.38
C LEU A 410 -0.73 -11.91 6.64
N ARG A 411 -0.49 -12.17 7.93
CA ARG A 411 0.52 -13.10 8.39
C ARG A 411 -0.15 -14.29 9.05
N ALA A 412 0.35 -15.47 8.73
CA ALA A 412 0.01 -16.68 9.44
C ALA A 412 1.29 -17.27 10.01
N GLY A 413 1.26 -17.60 11.29
CA GLY A 413 2.39 -18.18 12.00
C GLY A 413 2.06 -19.60 12.47
N MET A 414 3.05 -20.47 12.45
CA MET A 414 2.96 -21.79 13.08
C MET A 414 4.26 -22.13 13.80
N SER A 415 4.20 -23.04 14.76
CA SER A 415 5.41 -23.58 15.39
C SER A 415 6.33 -24.16 14.30
N THR A 416 7.61 -23.83 14.37
CA THR A 416 8.61 -24.38 13.45
C THR A 416 8.69 -25.89 13.57
N ASP A 417 8.55 -26.46 14.77
CA ASP A 417 8.47 -27.91 14.98
C ASP A 417 7.30 -28.54 14.22
N VAL A 418 6.14 -27.88 14.20
CA VAL A 418 4.99 -28.35 13.41
C VAL A 418 5.28 -28.25 11.91
N ALA A 419 5.86 -27.13 11.46
CA ALA A 419 6.20 -26.90 10.06
C ALA A 419 7.19 -27.93 9.50
N ILE A 420 8.18 -28.36 10.30
CA ILE A 420 9.21 -29.28 9.85
C ILE A 420 8.86 -30.76 10.03
N ASN A 421 7.88 -31.10 10.88
CA ASN A 421 7.51 -32.50 11.16
C ASN A 421 6.22 -32.94 10.46
N THR A 422 5.40 -32.02 9.95
CA THR A 422 4.18 -32.39 9.21
C THR A 422 4.55 -33.03 7.87
N PRO A 423 4.08 -34.25 7.56
CA PRO A 423 4.33 -34.88 6.26
C PRO A 423 3.80 -34.05 5.09
N VAL A 424 4.54 -34.03 3.98
CA VAL A 424 4.19 -33.23 2.79
C VAL A 424 2.80 -33.61 2.27
N GLU A 425 2.50 -34.91 2.21
CA GLU A 425 1.24 -35.45 1.73
C GLU A 425 0.06 -34.97 2.58
N GLN A 426 0.27 -34.82 3.89
CA GLN A 426 -0.77 -34.35 4.80
C GLN A 426 -1.11 -32.87 4.52
N SER A 427 -0.11 -32.00 4.40
CA SER A 427 -0.34 -30.58 4.09
C SER A 427 -0.99 -30.39 2.72
N LEU A 428 -0.59 -31.17 1.71
CA LEU A 428 -1.18 -31.12 0.38
C LEU A 428 -2.63 -31.63 0.37
N ALA A 429 -2.93 -32.72 1.10
CA ALA A 429 -4.29 -33.22 1.24
C ALA A 429 -5.21 -32.19 1.93
N GLN A 430 -4.71 -31.50 2.96
CA GLN A 430 -5.45 -30.42 3.62
C GLN A 430 -5.71 -29.25 2.68
N MET A 431 -4.73 -28.90 1.84
CA MET A 431 -4.86 -27.85 0.83
C MET A 431 -5.93 -28.18 -0.21
N GLN A 432 -5.92 -29.41 -0.74
CA GLN A 432 -6.92 -29.89 -1.69
C GLN A 432 -8.34 -29.92 -1.09
N ALA A 433 -8.46 -30.26 0.19
CA ALA A 433 -9.74 -30.23 0.89
C ALA A 433 -10.29 -28.80 1.03
N LEU A 434 -9.42 -27.78 1.17
CA LEU A 434 -9.84 -26.37 1.16
C LEU A 434 -10.36 -25.97 -0.23
N ASP A 435 -9.67 -26.34 -1.30
CA ASP A 435 -10.11 -26.04 -2.68
C ASP A 435 -11.48 -26.64 -3.00
N ALA A 436 -11.68 -27.91 -2.65
CA ALA A 436 -12.94 -28.59 -2.87
C ALA A 436 -14.11 -27.91 -2.13
N ARG A 437 -13.86 -27.39 -0.92
CA ARG A 437 -14.87 -26.64 -0.15
C ARG A 437 -15.19 -25.30 -0.79
N THR A 438 -14.18 -24.55 -1.25
CA THR A 438 -14.39 -23.26 -1.91
C THR A 438 -15.21 -23.42 -3.19
N MET A 439 -14.87 -24.41 -4.04
CA MET A 439 -15.63 -24.65 -5.26
C MET A 439 -17.09 -25.04 -5.00
N ALA A 440 -17.34 -25.88 -3.98
CA ALA A 440 -18.70 -26.25 -3.61
C ALA A 440 -19.54 -25.05 -3.13
N GLN A 441 -18.92 -24.10 -2.41
CA GLN A 441 -19.57 -22.88 -1.96
C GLN A 441 -19.91 -21.94 -3.14
N SER A 442 -18.99 -21.75 -4.08
CA SER A 442 -19.23 -20.91 -5.26
C SER A 442 -20.39 -21.45 -6.11
N GLN A 443 -20.44 -22.76 -6.35
CA GLN A 443 -21.52 -23.39 -7.10
C GLN A 443 -22.88 -23.24 -6.40
N ALA A 444 -22.92 -23.36 -5.07
CA ALA A 444 -24.15 -23.14 -4.32
C ALA A 444 -24.64 -21.68 -4.40
N GLN A 445 -23.71 -20.71 -4.41
CA GLN A 445 -24.02 -19.29 -4.51
C GLN A 445 -24.60 -18.91 -5.88
N GLU A 446 -24.02 -19.46 -6.95
CA GLU A 446 -24.53 -19.29 -8.32
C GLU A 446 -25.93 -19.89 -8.49
N GLN A 447 -26.20 -21.05 -7.90
CA GLN A 447 -27.53 -21.66 -7.93
C GLN A 447 -28.59 -20.82 -7.22
N VAL A 448 -28.23 -20.17 -6.10
CA VAL A 448 -29.14 -19.27 -5.38
C VAL A 448 -29.41 -18.01 -6.19
N LEU A 449 -28.39 -17.42 -6.83
CA LEU A 449 -28.55 -16.22 -7.64
C LEU A 449 -29.41 -16.50 -8.89
N ALA A 450 -29.18 -17.63 -9.56
CA ALA A 450 -30.00 -18.07 -10.69
C ALA A 450 -31.48 -18.30 -10.31
N GLN A 451 -31.74 -18.83 -9.11
CA GLN A 451 -33.11 -18.99 -8.61
C GLN A 451 -33.78 -17.64 -8.28
N GLN A 452 -33.02 -16.65 -7.78
CA GLN A 452 -33.53 -15.31 -7.49
C GLN A 452 -33.86 -14.53 -8.78
N ASP A 453 -33.02 -14.63 -9.81
CA ASP A 453 -33.28 -14.02 -11.11
C ASP A 453 -34.47 -14.66 -11.82
N ALA A 454 -34.59 -15.99 -11.75
CA ALA A 454 -35.77 -16.69 -12.25
C ALA A 454 -37.06 -16.30 -11.50
N ALA A 455 -36.99 -16.03 -10.20
CA ALA A 455 -38.12 -15.55 -9.41
C ALA A 455 -38.50 -14.09 -9.73
N ARG A 456 -37.50 -13.21 -9.96
CA ARG A 456 -37.72 -11.82 -10.40
C ARG A 456 -38.38 -11.74 -11.77
N GLN A 457 -37.94 -12.57 -12.72
CA GLN A 457 -38.53 -12.61 -14.06
C GLN A 457 -39.97 -13.13 -14.07
N ARG A 458 -40.34 -14.02 -13.13
CA ARG A 458 -41.73 -14.47 -12.95
C ARG A 458 -42.65 -13.47 -12.25
N GLY A 459 -42.11 -12.49 -11.51
CA GLY A 459 -42.89 -11.46 -10.83
C GLY A 459 -43.23 -10.23 -11.70
N LEU A 460 -42.69 -10.16 -12.92
CA LEU A 460 -42.90 -9.08 -13.89
C LEU A 460 -43.78 -9.50 -15.08
N ALA A 461 -44.34 -10.71 -15.06
CA ALA A 461 -45.20 -11.28 -16.10
C ALA A 461 -46.68 -11.29 -15.69
#